data_AF-A0A5W7PEX4-F1
#
_entry.id   AF-A0A5W7PEX4-F1
#
_cell.length_a   1.000
_cell.length_b   1.000
_cell.length_c   1.000
_cell.angle_alpha   90.00
_cell.angle_beta   90.00
_cell.angle_gamma   90.00
#
_symmetry.space_group_name_H-M   'P 1'
#
loop_
_entity.id
_entity.type
_entity.pdbx_description
1 polymer ?
#
loop_
_entity_poly.entity_id
_entity_poly.type
_entity_poly.pdbx_seq_one_letter_code
_entity_poly.pdbx_strand_id
1 'polypeptide(L)' 'MHRIDTPTAQKDKFGQGKNGFTNGDPATGRRATDLNSDMWDAVQEEVCTVIEAAGIPLSKGEHTQLHAAIGRLI' A
#
# COMPACT_ATOMS: atom_id res chain seq x y z
N MET A 1 -8.19 0.10 2.50
CA MET A 1 -6.89 0.53 1.94
C MET A 1 -6.94 1.99 1.52
N HIS A 2 -6.00 2.79 2.03
CA HIS A 2 -5.84 4.22 1.74
C HIS A 2 -5.29 4.43 0.32
N ARG A 3 -5.88 5.33 -0.48
CA ARG A 3 -5.37 5.65 -1.82
C ARG A 3 -4.30 6.74 -1.74
N ILE A 4 -3.29 6.67 -2.61
CA ILE A 4 -2.25 7.71 -2.66
C ILE A 4 -2.85 9.10 -2.91
N ASP A 5 -2.50 10.03 -2.04
CA ASP A 5 -3.05 11.39 -1.98
C ASP A 5 -1.96 12.46 -1.81
N THR A 6 -0.69 12.09 -2.05
CA THR A 6 0.41 13.05 -2.11
C THR A 6 0.21 14.06 -3.25
N PRO A 7 0.77 15.28 -3.14
CA PRO A 7 0.64 16.29 -4.19
C PRO A 7 1.17 15.87 -5.57
N THR A 8 2.04 14.86 -5.62
CA THR A 8 2.64 14.29 -6.83
C THR A 8 1.91 13.02 -7.32
N ALA A 9 0.78 12.67 -6.72
CA ALA A 9 -0.08 11.60 -7.19
C ALA A 9 -0.65 11.92 -8.59
N GLN A 10 -0.76 10.89 -9.44
CA GLN A 10 -1.50 11.03 -10.68
C GLN A 10 -2.99 11.06 -10.39
N LYS A 11 -3.57 12.25 -10.49
CA LYS A 11 -5.01 12.45 -10.32
C LYS A 11 -5.81 11.57 -11.29
N ASP A 12 -6.86 10.95 -10.77
CA ASP A 12 -7.85 10.17 -11.53
C ASP A 12 -7.29 9.04 -12.42
N LYS A 13 -6.09 8.51 -12.11
CA LYS A 13 -5.44 7.45 -12.91
C LYS A 13 -6.35 6.23 -13.15
N PHE A 14 -7.20 5.90 -12.18
CA PHE A 14 -8.11 4.76 -12.24
C PHE A 14 -9.60 5.18 -12.26
N GLY A 15 -9.88 6.42 -12.67
CA GLY A 15 -11.22 7.02 -12.68
C GLY A 15 -11.39 8.15 -11.66
N GLN A 16 -12.54 8.83 -11.68
CA GLN A 16 -12.80 10.01 -10.84
C GLN A 16 -12.60 9.71 -9.34
N GLY A 17 -11.76 10.52 -8.68
CA GLY A 17 -11.37 10.38 -7.27
C GLY A 17 -10.38 9.24 -7.01
N LYS A 18 -9.89 8.53 -8.04
CA LYS A 18 -9.05 7.34 -7.90
C LYS A 18 -7.63 7.64 -8.39
N ASN A 19 -6.91 8.38 -7.56
CA ASN A 19 -5.51 8.70 -7.79
C ASN A 19 -4.62 7.44 -7.85
N GLY A 20 -3.47 7.56 -8.49
CA GLY A 20 -2.49 6.47 -8.60
C GLY A 20 -1.06 6.95 -8.78
N PHE A 21 -0.15 5.99 -8.88
CA PHE A 21 1.29 6.22 -9.05
C PHE A 21 1.66 6.61 -10.48
N THR A 22 2.69 7.43 -10.61
CA THR A 22 3.38 7.72 -11.88
C THR A 22 4.89 7.76 -11.66
N ASN A 23 5.66 7.35 -12.67
CA ASN A 23 7.12 7.49 -12.67
C ASN A 23 7.56 8.94 -12.95
N GLY A 24 6.60 9.84 -13.15
CA GLY A 24 6.87 11.17 -13.67
C GLY A 24 7.19 11.14 -15.16
N ASP A 25 7.56 12.30 -15.67
CA ASP A 25 8.03 12.50 -17.03
C ASP A 25 8.94 13.74 -17.05
N PRO A 26 10.27 13.53 -17.11
CA PRO A 26 11.24 14.63 -17.15
C PRO A 26 11.04 15.57 -18.34
N ALA A 27 10.53 15.08 -19.49
CA ALA A 27 10.35 15.90 -20.68
C ALA A 27 9.23 16.94 -20.50
N THR A 28 8.23 16.64 -19.65
CA THR A 28 7.13 17.54 -19.31
C THR A 28 7.28 18.19 -17.94
N GLY A 29 8.40 17.93 -17.23
CA GLY A 29 8.63 18.41 -15.86
C GLY A 29 7.75 17.74 -14.81
N ARG A 30 7.06 16.64 -15.16
CA ARG A 30 6.20 15.91 -14.25
C ARG A 30 7.03 15.11 -13.27
N ARG A 31 6.83 15.35 -11.97
CA ARG A 31 7.49 14.58 -10.90
C ARG A 31 6.90 13.17 -10.77
N ALA A 32 7.73 12.23 -10.34
CA ALA A 32 7.28 10.93 -9.86
C ALA A 32 6.44 11.09 -8.59
N THR A 33 5.56 10.13 -8.33
CA THR A 33 4.73 10.13 -7.12
C THR A 33 5.58 9.87 -5.88
N ASP A 34 5.49 10.77 -4.92
CA ASP A 34 6.11 10.66 -3.61
C ASP A 34 5.32 9.66 -2.74
N LEU A 35 6.02 9.02 -1.82
CA LEU A 35 5.42 8.14 -0.81
C LEU A 35 5.11 8.95 0.46
N ASN A 36 4.03 8.61 1.17
CA ASN A 36 3.69 9.13 2.49
C ASN A 36 3.40 8.01 3.49
N SER A 37 3.50 8.33 4.79
CA SER A 37 3.18 7.42 5.89
C SER A 37 1.75 6.92 5.78
N ASP A 38 0.78 7.82 5.58
CA ASP A 38 -0.65 7.50 5.65
C ASP A 38 -1.04 6.35 4.71
N MET A 39 -0.50 6.33 3.48
CA MET A 39 -0.75 5.23 2.55
C MET A 39 -0.03 3.95 2.97
N TRP A 40 1.25 4.03 3.33
CA TRP A 40 2.05 2.84 3.67
C TRP A 40 1.65 2.19 4.99
N ASP A 41 1.23 2.98 5.97
CA ASP A 41 0.66 2.50 7.23
C ASP A 41 -0.64 1.74 6.92
N ALA A 42 -1.51 2.27 6.05
CA ALA A 42 -2.70 1.53 5.64
C ALA A 42 -2.38 0.22 4.92
N VAL A 43 -1.34 0.17 4.07
CA VAL A 43 -0.91 -1.09 3.43
C VAL A 43 -0.39 -2.09 4.47
N GLN A 44 0.39 -1.62 5.44
CA GLN A 44 0.88 -2.44 6.54
C GLN A 44 -0.29 -3.02 7.34
N GLU A 45 -1.25 -2.19 7.75
CA GLU A 45 -2.37 -2.62 8.58
C GLU A 45 -3.28 -3.63 7.87
N GLU A 46 -3.46 -3.53 6.55
CA GLU A 46 -4.19 -4.54 5.76
C GLU A 46 -3.48 -5.90 5.81
N VAL A 47 -2.14 -5.92 5.74
CA VAL A 47 -1.34 -7.15 5.88
C VAL A 47 -1.40 -7.69 7.31
N CYS A 48 -1.22 -6.82 8.31
CA CYS A 48 -1.28 -7.16 9.73
C CYS A 48 -2.63 -7.76 10.10
N THR A 49 -3.73 -7.15 9.63
CA THR A 49 -5.10 -7.62 9.88
C THR A 49 -5.28 -9.07 9.41
N VAL A 50 -4.76 -9.45 8.24
CA VAL A 50 -4.85 -10.84 7.73
C VAL A 50 -4.09 -11.81 8.64
N ILE A 51 -2.90 -11.41 9.10
CA ILE A 51 -2.04 -12.23 9.97
C ILE A 51 -2.71 -12.46 11.32
N GLU A 52 -3.22 -11.39 11.93
CA GLU A 52 -3.88 -11.44 13.23
C GLU A 52 -5.21 -12.21 13.16
N ALA A 53 -5.97 -12.07 12.07
CA ALA A 53 -7.19 -12.85 11.82
C ALA A 53 -6.93 -14.36 11.77
N ALA A 54 -5.71 -14.79 11.38
CA ALA A 54 -5.28 -16.18 11.42
C ALA A 54 -4.75 -16.65 12.79
N GLY A 55 -4.88 -15.80 13.83
CA GLY A 55 -4.41 -16.05 15.19
C GLY A 55 -2.89 -16.05 15.32
N ILE A 56 -2.17 -15.40 14.41
CA ILE A 56 -0.70 -15.31 14.44
C ILE A 56 -0.31 -13.97 15.05
N PRO A 57 0.50 -13.93 16.13
CA PRO A 57 1.01 -12.67 16.67
C PRO A 57 2.05 -12.06 15.74
N LEU A 58 2.00 -10.75 15.49
CA LEU A 58 2.96 -10.05 14.64
C LEU A 58 4.39 -10.12 15.21
N SER A 59 5.36 -10.40 14.34
CA SER A 59 6.77 -10.54 14.68
C SER A 59 7.62 -9.77 13.66
N LYS A 60 8.24 -8.67 14.11
CA LYS A 60 9.03 -7.76 13.24
C LYS A 60 10.16 -8.46 12.48
N GLY A 61 10.69 -9.57 13.01
CA GLY A 61 11.77 -10.34 12.38
C GLY A 61 11.30 -11.42 11.42
N GLU A 62 9.99 -11.63 11.27
CA GLU A 62 9.42 -12.74 10.51
C GLU A 62 8.69 -12.23 9.26
N HIS A 63 9.25 -12.55 8.08
CA HIS A 63 8.71 -12.08 6.79
C HIS A 63 7.86 -13.13 6.07
N THR A 64 7.41 -14.16 6.79
CA THR A 64 6.60 -15.27 6.26
C THR A 64 5.19 -15.33 6.85
N GLN A 65 4.84 -14.40 7.76
CA GLN A 65 3.60 -14.45 8.52
C GLN A 65 2.35 -14.34 7.63
N LEU A 66 2.37 -13.47 6.61
CA LEU A 66 1.26 -13.35 5.67
C LEU A 66 1.02 -14.66 4.90
N HIS A 67 2.09 -15.31 4.44
CA HIS A 67 1.99 -16.60 3.77
C HIS A 67 1.39 -17.67 4.69
N ALA A 68 1.87 -17.75 5.94
CA ALA A 68 1.33 -18.67 6.94
C ALA A 68 -0.15 -18.39 7.25
N ALA A 69 -0.54 -17.11 7.31
CA ALA A 69 -1.92 -16.69 7.55
C ALA A 69 -2.86 -17.13 6.43
N ILE A 70 -2.48 -16.87 5.17
CA ILE A 70 -3.27 -17.30 4.00
C ILE A 70 -3.49 -18.82 4.03
N GLY A 71 -2.45 -19.61 4.33
CA GLY A 71 -2.56 -21.06 4.41
C GLY A 71 -3.44 -21.59 5.55
N ARG A 72 -3.78 -20.77 6.55
CA ARG A 72 -4.72 -21.13 7.64
C ARG A 72 -6.16 -20.73 7.35
N LEU A 73 -6.38 -19.72 6.50
CA LEU A 73 -7.68 -19.11 6.25
C LEU A 73 -8.41 -19.72 5.04
N ILE A 74 -7.73 -20.51 4.22
CA ILE A 74 -8.26 -21.22 3.05
C ILE A 74 -8.33 -22.72 3.32
#